data_AF-A0AA37F7N2-F1
#
_entry.id   AF-A0AA37F7N2-F1
#
_cell.length_a   1.000
_cell.length_b   1.000
_cell.length_c   1.000
_cell.angle_alpha   90.00
_cell.angle_beta   90.00
_cell.angle_gamma   90.00
#
_symmetry.space_group_name_H-M   'P 1'
#
loop_
_entity.id
_entity.type
_entity.pdbx_description
1 polymer ?
#
loop_
_entity_poly.entity_id
_entity_poly.type
_entity_poly.pdbx_seq_one_letter_code
_entity_poly.pdbx_strand_id
1 'polypeptide(L)'
;MSIASPAQAWPEEVIARYLTVAGATVDITAPVASGRYQRAVAACTGCTTTRDYEWATYRWGQDSRTWVEFRDATTARLDAEKDARGWAQEHAEHCRALPMPPAPAPVPVPAPVPDPGEDCRCVWRGGICVETCPGHTTDAWMSRLLARLNGRAGR
;
A
#
# COMPACT_ATOMS: atom_id res chain seq x y z
N MET A 1 -5.24 9.35 39.06
CA MET A 1 -4.64 10.20 38.01
C MET A 1 -5.03 9.59 36.68
N SER A 2 -5.94 10.20 35.92
CA SER A 2 -6.34 9.71 34.61
C SER A 2 -5.39 10.27 33.56
N ILE A 3 -4.70 9.40 32.84
CA ILE A 3 -3.84 9.78 31.73
C ILE A 3 -4.77 9.98 30.53
N ALA A 4 -4.88 11.21 30.03
CA ALA A 4 -5.60 11.47 28.78
C ALA A 4 -4.85 10.78 27.64
N SER A 5 -5.50 9.85 26.93
CA SER A 5 -4.93 9.27 25.72
C SER A 5 -4.85 10.37 24.65
N PRO A 6 -3.75 10.47 23.87
CA PRO A 6 -3.67 11.42 22.78
C PRO A 6 -4.83 11.17 21.81
N ALA A 7 -5.50 12.24 21.38
CA ALA A 7 -6.52 12.13 20.34
C ALA A 7 -5.83 11.65 19.05
N GLN A 8 -6.08 10.39 18.68
CA GLN A 8 -5.61 9.81 17.43
C GLN A 8 -6.21 10.64 16.28
N ALA A 9 -5.37 11.13 15.37
CA ALA A 9 -5.84 11.81 14.18
C ALA A 9 -6.80 10.90 13.39
N TRP A 10 -7.91 11.47 12.91
CA TRP A 10 -8.89 10.74 12.12
C TRP A 10 -8.25 10.33 10.77
N PRO A 11 -8.26 9.03 10.39
CA PRO A 11 -7.63 8.61 9.14
C PRO A 11 -8.31 9.26 7.92
N GLU A 12 -7.53 9.70 6.93
CA GLU A 12 -8.03 10.48 5.79
C GLU A 12 -9.10 9.75 4.96
N GLU A 13 -8.98 8.43 4.84
CA GLU A 13 -9.87 7.61 4.00
C GLU A 13 -11.10 7.06 4.75
N VAL A 14 -11.22 7.32 6.05
CA VAL A 14 -12.30 6.78 6.89
C VAL A 14 -13.45 7.79 6.92
N ILE A 15 -14.62 7.43 6.38
CA ILE A 15 -15.82 8.30 6.40
C ILE A 15 -16.75 8.03 7.59
N ALA A 16 -16.51 6.94 8.32
CA ALA A 16 -17.22 6.57 9.54
C ALA A 16 -16.42 5.54 10.35
N ARG A 17 -16.57 5.57 11.68
CA ARG A 17 -16.00 4.58 12.59
C ARG A 17 -17.01 4.24 13.68
N TYR A 18 -17.20 2.95 13.93
CA TYR A 18 -18.08 2.41 14.96
C TYR A 18 -17.24 1.64 15.99
N LEU A 19 -17.50 1.84 17.28
CA LEU A 19 -16.79 1.15 18.36
C LEU A 19 -17.50 -0.16 18.72
N THR A 20 -16.75 -1.26 18.74
CA THR A 20 -17.27 -2.57 19.13
C THR A 20 -17.32 -2.72 20.66
N VAL A 21 -18.09 -3.68 21.16
CA VAL A 21 -18.21 -3.97 22.60
C VAL A 21 -16.86 -4.32 23.26
N ALA A 22 -15.93 -4.92 22.52
CA ALA A 22 -14.62 -5.31 23.00
C ALA A 22 -13.49 -4.29 22.72
N GLY A 23 -13.84 -3.09 22.26
CA GLY A 23 -12.89 -2.00 22.04
C GLY A 23 -12.17 -1.99 20.69
N ALA A 24 -12.44 -2.97 19.80
CA ALA A 24 -12.08 -2.87 18.39
C ALA A 24 -12.98 -1.86 17.67
N THR A 25 -12.69 -1.55 16.41
CA THR A 25 -13.46 -0.61 15.57
C THR A 25 -13.95 -1.26 14.28
N VAL A 26 -15.06 -0.76 13.75
CA VAL A 26 -15.48 -1.01 12.37
C VAL A 26 -15.34 0.30 11.60
N ASP A 27 -14.42 0.31 10.64
CA ASP A 27 -14.09 1.50 9.86
C ASP A 27 -14.73 1.38 8.47
N ILE A 28 -15.40 2.45 8.02
CA ILE A 28 -15.95 2.55 6.67
C ILE A 28 -15.03 3.46 5.86
N THR A 29 -14.50 2.94 4.76
CA THR A 29 -13.66 3.68 3.82
C THR A 29 -14.42 3.90 2.51
N ALA A 30 -14.42 5.13 2.00
CA ALA A 30 -15.06 5.47 0.73
C ALA A 30 -14.59 6.82 0.18
N PRO A 31 -14.63 7.02 -1.15
CA PRO A 31 -14.87 6.02 -2.19
C PRO A 31 -13.55 5.41 -2.69
N VAL A 32 -13.49 4.08 -2.82
CA VAL A 32 -12.37 3.40 -3.51
C VAL A 32 -12.82 3.06 -4.93
N ALA A 33 -12.08 3.52 -5.94
CA ALA A 33 -12.40 3.20 -7.33
C ALA A 33 -12.21 1.70 -7.61
N SER A 34 -13.25 1.06 -8.17
CA SER A 34 -13.29 -0.36 -8.54
C SER A 34 -13.71 -0.50 -10.01
N GLY A 35 -12.80 -0.14 -10.92
CA GLY A 35 -13.07 -0.14 -12.36
C GLY A 35 -14.18 0.85 -12.74
N ARG A 36 -15.35 0.34 -13.16
CA ARG A 36 -16.54 1.17 -13.49
C ARG A 36 -17.43 1.48 -12.29
N TYR A 37 -17.10 0.91 -11.13
CA TYR A 37 -17.85 1.06 -9.90
C TYR A 37 -17.02 1.83 -8.88
N GLN A 38 -17.70 2.41 -7.91
CA GLN A 38 -17.11 2.88 -6.68
C GLN A 38 -17.57 1.93 -5.57
N ARG A 39 -16.73 1.78 -4.55
CA ARG A 39 -17.06 0.94 -3.39
C ARG A 39 -16.85 1.68 -2.08
N ALA A 40 -17.72 1.36 -1.12
CA ALA A 40 -17.52 1.63 0.29
C ALA A 40 -17.19 0.30 0.95
N VAL A 41 -16.10 0.27 1.72
CA VAL A 41 -15.63 -0.94 2.39
C VAL A 41 -15.74 -0.72 3.88
N ALA A 42 -16.52 -1.56 4.55
CA ALA A 42 -16.63 -1.59 6.00
C ALA A 42 -15.83 -2.78 6.55
N ALA A 43 -14.82 -2.51 7.38
CA ALA A 43 -13.89 -3.53 7.89
C ALA A 43 -13.76 -3.46 9.41
N CYS A 44 -13.85 -4.61 10.07
CA CYS A 44 -13.63 -4.73 11.50
C CYS A 44 -12.14 -4.90 11.82
N THR A 45 -11.61 -4.15 12.79
CA THR A 45 -10.22 -4.26 13.24
C THR A 45 -10.02 -5.33 14.32
N GLY A 46 -11.11 -5.92 14.82
CA GLY A 46 -11.07 -7.00 15.81
C GLY A 46 -11.20 -8.40 15.21
N CYS A 47 -11.94 -8.54 14.10
CA CYS A 47 -12.12 -9.82 13.40
C CYS A 47 -11.87 -9.66 11.90
N THR A 48 -11.81 -10.76 11.15
CA THR A 48 -11.54 -10.73 9.71
C THR A 48 -12.76 -10.40 8.84
N THR A 49 -13.84 -9.87 9.43
CA THR A 49 -15.08 -9.62 8.69
C THR A 49 -14.98 -8.28 7.94
N THR A 50 -15.34 -8.32 6.66
CA THR A 50 -15.39 -7.15 5.78
C THR A 50 -16.67 -7.21 4.94
N ARG A 51 -17.24 -6.05 4.63
CA ARG A 51 -18.36 -5.91 3.70
C ARG A 51 -18.08 -4.80 2.69
N ASP A 52 -18.37 -5.10 1.44
CA ASP A 52 -18.22 -4.18 0.32
C ASP A 52 -19.60 -3.79 -0.20
N TYR A 53 -19.79 -2.49 -0.46
CA TYR A 53 -21.00 -1.91 -1.02
C TYR A 53 -20.62 -1.17 -2.30
N GLU A 54 -20.88 -1.80 -3.44
CA GLU A 54 -20.55 -1.25 -4.76
C GLU A 54 -21.72 -0.47 -5.35
N TRP A 55 -21.41 0.66 -6.01
CA TRP A 55 -22.37 1.41 -6.82
C TRP A 55 -21.74 1.85 -8.14
N ALA A 56 -22.55 1.96 -9.17
CA ALA A 56 -22.12 2.46 -10.47
C ALA A 56 -22.02 4.00 -10.45
N THR A 57 -20.98 4.57 -11.07
CA THR A 57 -20.88 6.03 -11.29
C THR A 57 -21.78 6.54 -12.40
N TYR A 58 -22.34 5.63 -13.21
CA TYR A 58 -23.35 5.90 -14.21
C TYR A 58 -24.11 4.59 -14.47
N ARG A 59 -25.45 4.63 -14.45
CA ARG A 59 -26.28 3.47 -14.78
C ARG A 59 -27.02 3.72 -16.10
N TRP A 60 -26.57 3.04 -17.15
CA TRP A 60 -27.37 2.90 -18.36
C TRP A 60 -28.39 1.78 -18.13
N GLY A 61 -29.66 2.12 -17.98
CA GLY A 61 -30.76 1.17 -17.86
C GLY A 61 -31.72 1.35 -19.03
N GLN A 62 -32.00 0.26 -19.74
CA GLN A 62 -33.03 0.24 -20.79
C GLN A 62 -34.36 -0.14 -20.14
N ASP A 63 -35.17 0.85 -19.80
CA ASP A 63 -36.62 0.65 -19.81
C ASP A 63 -37.01 0.52 -21.29
N SER A 64 -37.83 -0.48 -21.59
CA SER A 64 -38.34 -0.92 -22.88
C SER A 64 -38.59 0.13 -24.00
N ARG A 65 -38.64 1.44 -23.74
CA ARG A 65 -38.81 2.49 -24.77
C ARG A 65 -38.03 3.80 -24.61
N THR A 66 -37.25 4.04 -23.55
CA THR A 66 -36.52 5.30 -23.34
C THR A 66 -35.25 5.14 -22.51
N TRP A 67 -34.18 5.85 -22.89
CA TRP A 67 -32.99 6.03 -22.04
C TRP A 67 -33.35 6.95 -20.88
N VAL A 68 -33.74 6.37 -19.76
CA VAL A 68 -33.94 7.10 -18.49
C VAL A 68 -32.67 6.97 -17.67
N GLU A 69 -32.15 8.09 -17.14
CA GLU A 69 -31.08 8.07 -16.14
C GLU A 69 -31.59 7.37 -14.88
N PHE A 70 -31.34 6.05 -14.78
CA PHE A 70 -31.78 5.25 -13.65
C PHE A 70 -30.87 5.52 -12.45
N ARG A 71 -31.23 6.57 -11.69
CA ARG A 71 -30.55 7.11 -10.50
C ARG A 71 -29.23 7.83 -10.80
N ASP A 72 -29.15 9.06 -10.30
CA ASP A 72 -27.89 9.79 -10.27
C ASP A 72 -26.87 9.06 -9.37
N ALA A 73 -25.59 9.23 -9.69
CA ALA A 73 -24.48 8.58 -8.99
C ALA A 73 -24.42 8.95 -7.50
N THR A 74 -24.94 10.13 -7.13
CA THR A 74 -24.97 10.62 -5.75
C THR A 74 -25.98 9.82 -4.93
N THR A 75 -27.18 9.59 -5.43
CA THR A 75 -28.20 8.77 -4.79
C THR A 75 -27.71 7.34 -4.62
N ALA A 76 -27.06 6.77 -5.65
CA ALA A 76 -26.49 5.42 -5.56
C ALA A 76 -25.37 5.32 -4.51
N ARG A 77 -24.53 6.36 -4.42
CA ARG A 77 -23.51 6.47 -3.37
C ARG A 77 -24.14 6.55 -1.98
N LEU A 78 -25.13 7.42 -1.79
CA LEU A 78 -25.77 7.63 -0.49
C LEU A 78 -26.46 6.36 0.03
N ASP A 79 -27.10 5.59 -0.85
CA ASP A 79 -27.67 4.30 -0.49
C ASP A 79 -26.58 3.30 -0.06
N ALA A 80 -25.48 3.19 -0.82
CA ALA A 80 -24.38 2.31 -0.47
C ALA A 80 -23.71 2.69 0.86
N GLU A 81 -23.50 3.99 1.10
CA GLU A 81 -22.98 4.47 2.38
C GLU A 81 -23.96 4.22 3.54
N LYS A 82 -25.26 4.36 3.31
CA LYS A 82 -26.30 4.06 4.30
C LYS A 82 -26.30 2.59 4.68
N ASP A 83 -26.24 1.69 3.70
CA ASP A 83 -26.18 0.24 3.94
C ASP A 83 -24.88 -0.14 4.67
N ALA A 84 -23.74 0.45 4.28
CA ALA A 84 -22.47 0.27 4.97
C ALA A 84 -22.54 0.69 6.44
N ARG A 85 -23.16 1.84 6.73
CA ARG A 85 -23.38 2.35 8.09
C ARG A 85 -24.28 1.44 8.91
N GLY A 86 -25.38 0.96 8.32
CA GLY A 86 -26.31 0.02 8.97
C GLY A 86 -25.61 -1.27 9.39
N TRP A 87 -24.87 -1.89 8.47
CA TRP A 87 -24.12 -3.10 8.78
C TRP A 87 -23.00 -2.86 9.80
N ALA A 88 -22.24 -1.77 9.66
CA ALA A 88 -21.12 -1.48 10.56
C ALA A 88 -21.61 -1.27 11.99
N GLN A 89 -22.75 -0.60 12.16
CA GLN A 89 -23.39 -0.44 13.46
C GLN A 89 -23.83 -1.79 14.04
N GLU A 90 -24.60 -2.57 13.27
CA GLU A 90 -25.08 -3.89 13.71
C GLU A 90 -23.90 -4.81 14.09
N HIS A 91 -22.83 -4.82 13.29
CA HIS A 91 -21.64 -5.61 13.61
C HIS A 91 -20.96 -5.12 14.87
N ALA A 92 -20.81 -3.81 15.05
CA ALA A 92 -20.14 -3.25 16.22
C ALA A 92 -20.88 -3.56 17.53
N GLU A 93 -22.21 -3.55 17.52
CA GLU A 93 -23.06 -3.87 18.68
C GLU A 93 -22.90 -5.33 19.14
N HIS A 94 -22.51 -6.25 18.25
CA HIS A 94 -22.41 -7.68 18.55
C HIS A 94 -20.97 -8.20 18.62
N CYS A 95 -20.01 -7.52 17.98
CA CYS A 95 -18.63 -7.98 17.90
C CYS A 95 -17.93 -7.87 19.26
N ARG A 96 -17.39 -9.01 19.71
CA ARG A 96 -16.61 -9.15 20.95
C ARG A 96 -15.15 -9.48 20.70
N ALA A 97 -14.69 -9.36 19.45
CA ALA A 97 -13.30 -9.61 19.12
C ALA A 97 -12.43 -8.43 19.60
N LEU A 98 -11.35 -8.75 20.31
CA LEU A 98 -10.38 -7.75 20.74
C LEU A 98 -9.68 -7.13 19.52
N PRO A 99 -9.20 -5.88 19.60
CA PRO A 99 -8.40 -5.27 18.54
C PRO A 99 -7.23 -6.18 18.15
N MET A 100 -7.00 -6.34 16.84
CA MET A 100 -5.80 -7.00 16.36
C MET A 100 -4.56 -6.22 16.85
N PRO A 101 -3.51 -6.93 17.31
CA PRO A 101 -2.28 -6.25 17.68
C PRO A 101 -1.73 -5.48 16.47
N PRO A 102 -1.10 -4.31 16.68
CA PRO A 102 -0.46 -3.60 15.59
C PRO A 102 0.55 -4.52 14.91
N ALA A 103 0.64 -4.45 13.58
CA ALA A 103 1.69 -5.15 12.86
C ALA A 103 3.04 -4.81 13.50
N PRO A 104 3.98 -5.77 13.62
CA PRO A 104 5.32 -5.45 14.06
C PRO A 104 5.86 -4.32 13.18
N ALA A 105 6.53 -3.35 13.80
CA ALA A 105 7.11 -2.24 13.06
C ALA A 105 7.92 -2.82 11.88
N PRO A 106 7.82 -2.24 10.66
CA PRO A 106 8.62 -2.71 9.55
C PRO A 106 10.07 -2.70 10.01
N VAL A 107 10.71 -3.86 9.98
CA VAL A 107 12.15 -3.94 10.25
C VAL A 107 12.79 -3.03 9.21
N PRO A 108 13.57 -2.01 9.61
CA PRO A 108 14.20 -1.13 8.65
C PRO A 108 14.99 -2.00 7.69
N VAL A 109 14.58 -1.99 6.42
CA VAL A 109 15.33 -2.67 5.37
C VAL A 109 16.69 -1.97 5.36
N PRO A 110 17.80 -2.70 5.61
CA PRO A 110 19.11 -2.08 5.55
C PRO A 110 19.24 -1.42 4.18
N ALA A 111 19.77 -0.19 4.17
CA ALA A 111 20.00 0.53 2.93
C ALA A 111 20.75 -0.41 1.96
N PRO A 112 20.41 -0.40 0.66
CA PRO A 112 21.17 -1.18 -0.31
C PRO A 112 22.64 -0.81 -0.16
N VAL A 113 23.48 -1.83 0.02
CA VAL A 113 24.92 -1.64 -0.03
C VAL A 113 25.24 -1.17 -1.45
N PRO A 114 25.93 -0.01 -1.64
CA PRO A 114 26.27 0.45 -2.97
C PRO A 114 27.08 -0.64 -3.69
N ASP A 115 26.66 -0.99 -4.90
CA ASP A 115 27.42 -1.91 -5.74
C ASP A 115 28.74 -1.22 -6.12
N PRO A 116 29.91 -1.78 -5.77
CA PRO A 116 31.20 -1.21 -6.19
C PRO A 116 31.41 -1.17 -7.71
N GLY A 117 30.49 -1.74 -8.51
CA GLY A 117 30.55 -1.77 -9.97
C GLY A 117 29.79 -0.67 -10.73
N GLU A 118 28.89 0.10 -10.09
CA GLU A 118 27.99 1.00 -10.86
C GLU A 118 28.54 2.41 -11.16
N ASP A 119 29.69 2.80 -10.58
CA ASP A 119 30.31 4.12 -10.79
C ASP A 119 31.39 4.14 -11.90
N CYS A 120 31.27 3.30 -12.92
CA CYS A 120 32.11 3.41 -14.11
C CYS A 120 31.59 4.52 -15.04
N ARG A 121 32.14 5.73 -14.90
CA ARG A 121 31.84 6.87 -15.79
C ARG A 121 32.95 7.05 -16.82
N CYS A 122 32.61 6.96 -18.11
CA CYS A 122 33.51 7.37 -19.18
C CYS A 122 33.67 8.91 -19.17
N VAL A 123 34.90 9.40 -19.03
CA VAL A 123 35.23 10.82 -19.20
C VAL A 123 35.96 10.98 -20.53
N TRP A 124 35.36 11.71 -21.48
CA TRP A 124 35.94 11.96 -22.79
C TRP A 124 37.05 13.02 -22.71
N ARG A 125 38.30 12.63 -23.02
CA ARG A 125 39.45 13.54 -23.04
C ARG A 125 40.22 13.32 -24.35
N GLY A 126 40.24 14.32 -25.23
CA GLY A 126 41.11 14.31 -26.41
C GLY A 126 40.81 13.22 -27.45
N GLY A 127 39.57 12.71 -27.53
CA GLY A 127 39.18 11.70 -28.52
C GLY A 127 39.25 10.25 -28.03
N ILE A 128 39.56 10.02 -26.74
CA ILE A 128 39.61 8.70 -26.13
C ILE A 128 38.72 8.69 -24.87
N CYS A 129 37.92 7.64 -24.69
CA CYS A 129 37.26 7.36 -23.41
C CYS A 129 38.31 6.89 -22.41
N VAL A 130 38.56 7.67 -21.37
CA VAL A 130 39.37 7.23 -20.22
C VAL A 130 38.40 6.77 -19.14
N GLU A 131 38.34 5.46 -18.89
CA GLU A 131 37.57 4.89 -17.79
C GLU A 131 38.25 5.25 -16.47
N THR A 132 37.60 6.04 -15.62
CA THR A 132 38.01 6.21 -14.22
C THR A 132 37.18 5.27 -13.36
N CYS A 133 37.54 3.99 -13.32
CA CYS A 133 37.00 3.04 -12.35
C CYS A 133 38.09 2.72 -11.30
N PRO A 134 37.84 2.87 -9.99
CA PRO A 134 38.78 2.44 -8.95
C PRO A 134 39.18 0.96 -9.06
N GLY A 135 38.32 0.13 -9.67
CA GLY A 135 38.57 -1.30 -9.90
C GLY A 135 39.38 -1.66 -11.15
N HIS A 136 39.72 -0.69 -12.01
CA HIS A 136 40.46 -0.89 -13.27
C HIS A 136 41.80 -0.15 -13.27
N THR A 137 42.47 -0.08 -12.11
CA THR A 137 43.87 0.33 -12.08
C THR A 137 44.76 -0.77 -12.64
N THR A 138 45.91 -0.39 -13.21
CA THR A 138 46.96 -1.33 -13.64
C THR A 138 47.35 -2.26 -12.49
N ASP A 139 47.36 -1.75 -11.25
CA ASP A 139 47.64 -2.52 -10.04
C ASP A 139 46.56 -3.57 -9.71
N ALA A 140 45.28 -3.24 -9.92
CA ALA A 140 44.19 -4.20 -9.75
C ALA A 140 44.24 -5.32 -10.80
N TRP A 141 44.63 -4.99 -12.04
CA TRP A 141 44.86 -5.97 -13.10
C TRP A 141 46.09 -6.85 -12.80
N MET A 142 47.22 -6.25 -12.41
CA MET A 142 48.44 -6.97 -12.02
C MET A 142 48.19 -7.90 -10.84
N SER A 143 47.43 -7.45 -9.83
CA SER A 143 47.06 -8.27 -8.67
C SER A 143 46.22 -9.49 -9.06
N ARG A 144 45.26 -9.33 -9.98
CA ARG A 144 44.44 -10.44 -10.50
C ARG A 144 45.26 -11.39 -11.39
N LEU A 145 46.18 -10.86 -12.20
CA LEU A 145 47.09 -11.67 -13.01
C LEU A 145 48.02 -12.51 -12.11
N LEU A 146 48.64 -11.89 -11.11
CA LEU A 146 49.51 -12.56 -10.15
C LEU A 146 48.76 -13.62 -9.35
N ALA A 147 47.53 -13.35 -8.90
CA ALA A 147 46.69 -14.34 -8.23
C ALA A 147 46.40 -15.56 -9.14
N ARG A 148 46.14 -15.34 -10.43
CA ARG A 148 45.92 -16.42 -11.41
C ARG A 148 47.19 -17.21 -11.73
N LEU A 149 48.33 -16.54 -11.81
CA LEU A 149 49.62 -17.19 -12.05
C LEU A 149 50.05 -18.03 -10.82
N ASN A 150 49.89 -17.48 -9.61
CA ASN A 150 50.19 -18.19 -8.36
C ASN A 150 49.21 -19.36 -8.11
N GLY A 151 47.94 -19.22 -8.51
CA GLY A 151 46.95 -20.31 -8.46
C GLY A 151 47.16 -21.44 -9.47
N ARG A 152 48.04 -21.25 -10.47
CA ARG A 152 48.43 -22.29 -11.45
C ARG A 152 49.71 -23.04 -11.08
N ALA A 153 50.49 -22.55 -10.11
CA ALA A 153 51.73 -23.20 -9.66
C ALA A 153 51.52 -24.38 -8.70
N GLY A 154 50.27 -24.69 -8.33
CA GLY A 154 49.90 -25.76 -7.39
C GLY A 154 49.05 -26.88 -8.00
N ARG A 155 49.13 -27.12 -9.31
CA ARG A 155 48.52 -28.29 -9.96
C ARG A 155 49.53 -29.05 -10.80
#